data_AF-A0A5C4LTU4-F1
#
_entry.id   AF-A0A5C4LTU4-F1
#
_cell.length_a   1.000
_cell.length_b   1.000
_cell.length_c   1.000
_cell.angle_alpha   90.00
_cell.angle_beta   90.00
_cell.angle_gamma   90.00
#
_symmetry.space_group_name_H-M   'P 1'
#
loop_
_entity.id
_entity.type
_entity.pdbx_description
1 polymer ?
#
loop_
_entity_poly.entity_id
_entity_poly.type
_entity_poly.pdbx_seq_one_letter_code
_entity_poly.pdbx_strand_id
1 'polypeptide(L)'
;MSRSAVKKRPAKRQAVVLERRASGPVLALRGAVLVLVIALVVAPWLPWQEQKTGWALLSGKSFADLALAVVFGLAAVVAWLITLTRRSRWAGTTAVLITGIGAAAVLTAALSGGPGWPGLGLGLAVVALPALLILAIPVTLTCDRRVPKKITTSKAGAVLLAVVLAASAVGYGANWYTTRVLTSTTAAAAPAGVPEGPPGKALWTVSAGPDAGAVVLPGGLVALKHVEGTDVEVRDAATGAERWQYTRRGASLSDLVLSDDGSTLIAVYRVNDYVAVGLDPVTGAVRWHQSFSDTFLPLPGALVHLGDKQISAYDPDTGRPMWHLPLAQKFCGNTGSLAAAAGLLVALAPCVSVPPAKTGDVVAIDMSGRIRWTAPTQSQAQDSSSSQVTVVNRDAVVVSLASAMRALVVDPATGHVRWNADTNTETVQAVGDGVALTATNGRIALRNAVTGAPSSAQPPAELMPTGASVAAATINGARAYILLDGDHPRLAVVDTATGRALGSYALPGKVSSGTVQPTSTGTTVVTAQNGSSTLITAIR
;
A
#
# COMPACT_ATOMS: atom_id res chain seq x y z
N MET A 1 -68.06 -33.01 84.42
CA MET A 1 -68.14 -33.79 83.16
C MET A 1 -67.52 -32.92 82.06
N SER A 2 -66.31 -33.24 81.58
CA SER A 2 -65.99 -33.64 80.18
C SER A 2 -66.37 -32.57 79.13
N ARG A 3 -65.55 -32.04 78.21
CA ARG A 3 -64.24 -32.36 77.59
C ARG A 3 -63.82 -31.09 76.77
N SER A 4 -62.55 -30.66 76.83
CA SER A 4 -61.56 -30.61 75.73
C SER A 4 -61.97 -29.99 74.37
N ALA A 5 -61.28 -28.91 73.95
CA ALA A 5 -60.44 -28.90 72.74
C ALA A 5 -59.75 -27.53 72.47
N VAL A 6 -58.50 -27.45 72.95
CA VAL A 6 -57.28 -26.91 72.32
C VAL A 6 -57.36 -26.46 70.83
N LYS A 7 -56.88 -25.24 70.47
CA LYS A 7 -55.61 -25.00 69.70
C LYS A 7 -55.30 -23.52 69.34
N LYS A 8 -54.00 -23.18 69.48
CA LYS A 8 -53.14 -22.25 68.71
C LYS A 8 -53.09 -20.72 69.01
N ARG A 9 -52.06 -20.33 69.78
CA ARG A 9 -51.16 -19.15 69.59
C ARG A 9 -50.38 -19.27 68.24
N PRO A 10 -49.62 -18.26 67.67
CA PRO A 10 -48.92 -17.16 68.36
C PRO A 10 -48.71 -15.79 67.63
N ALA A 11 -48.28 -14.80 68.43
CA ALA A 11 -47.25 -13.77 68.20
C ALA A 11 -47.19 -12.95 66.88
N LYS A 12 -47.54 -11.66 66.98
CA LYS A 12 -47.00 -10.59 66.11
C LYS A 12 -45.83 -9.90 66.82
N ARG A 13 -44.59 -10.27 66.44
CA ARG A 13 -43.41 -9.40 66.56
C ARG A 13 -43.44 -8.44 65.36
N GLN A 14 -43.54 -7.14 65.61
CA GLN A 14 -43.30 -6.13 64.58
C GLN A 14 -41.80 -6.04 64.34
N ALA A 15 -41.35 -6.59 63.21
CA ALA A 15 -40.03 -6.35 62.66
C ALA A 15 -40.04 -5.03 61.89
N VAL A 16 -39.13 -4.14 62.28
CA VAL A 16 -38.72 -2.97 61.49
C VAL A 16 -38.08 -3.49 60.20
N VAL A 17 -38.84 -3.44 59.10
CA VAL A 17 -38.33 -3.74 57.76
C VAL A 17 -37.72 -2.45 57.20
N LEU A 18 -36.40 -2.44 57.14
CA LEU A 18 -35.59 -1.49 56.38
C LEU A 18 -36.04 -1.47 54.91
N GLU A 19 -36.67 -0.37 54.52
CA GLU A 19 -37.04 -0.06 53.13
C GLU A 19 -35.76 0.28 52.33
N ARG A 20 -34.96 -0.73 51.97
CA ARG A 20 -33.92 -0.59 50.92
C ARG A 20 -34.62 -0.52 49.56
N ARG A 21 -35.10 0.67 49.19
CA ARG A 21 -35.59 0.95 47.84
C ARG A 21 -34.46 0.87 46.82
N ALA A 22 -34.74 0.13 45.76
CA ALA A 22 -33.88 -0.16 44.62
C ALA A 22 -33.34 1.10 43.92
N SER A 23 -32.06 1.42 44.16
CA SER A 23 -31.27 2.36 43.36
C SER A 23 -30.47 1.67 42.24
N GLY A 24 -30.54 0.34 42.16
CA GLY A 24 -29.78 -0.49 41.21
C GLY A 24 -29.89 -0.11 39.72
N PRO A 25 -31.11 0.08 39.15
CA PRO A 25 -31.21 0.32 37.70
C PRO A 25 -30.76 1.72 37.28
N VAL A 26 -30.86 2.73 38.16
CA VAL A 26 -30.43 4.10 37.85
C VAL A 26 -28.90 4.23 37.91
N LEU A 27 -28.25 3.53 38.84
CA LEU A 27 -26.78 3.46 38.86
C LEU A 27 -26.22 2.69 37.66
N ALA A 28 -26.85 1.58 37.27
CA ALA A 28 -26.41 0.80 36.11
C ALA A 28 -26.49 1.61 34.80
N LEU A 29 -27.58 2.38 34.61
CA LEU A 29 -27.74 3.23 33.43
C LEU A 29 -26.73 4.38 33.40
N ARG A 30 -26.43 5.01 34.55
CA ARG A 30 -25.42 6.07 34.65
C ARG A 30 -24.01 5.53 34.37
N GLY A 31 -23.70 4.32 34.84
CA GLY A 31 -22.45 3.63 34.53
C GLY A 31 -22.30 3.35 33.03
N ALA A 32 -23.36 2.84 32.37
CA ALA A 32 -23.34 2.56 30.94
C ALA A 32 -23.14 3.82 30.08
N VAL A 33 -23.81 4.92 30.43
CA VAL A 33 -23.65 6.21 29.72
C VAL A 33 -22.23 6.76 29.90
N LEU A 34 -21.66 6.68 31.12
CA LEU A 34 -20.30 7.12 31.38
C LEU A 34 -19.28 6.30 30.57
N VAL A 35 -19.44 4.98 30.51
CA VAL A 35 -18.57 4.10 29.69
C VAL A 35 -18.69 4.42 28.21
N LEU A 36 -19.89 4.72 27.71
CA LEU A 36 -20.10 5.10 26.31
C LEU A 36 -19.44 6.45 25.98
N VAL A 37 -19.54 7.42 26.89
CA VAL A 37 -18.89 8.74 26.74
C VAL A 37 -17.38 8.59 26.79
N ILE A 38 -16.84 7.79 27.71
CA ILE A 38 -15.41 7.48 27.76
C ILE A 38 -14.97 6.77 26.47
N ALA A 39 -15.74 5.82 25.95
CA ALA A 39 -15.42 5.16 24.69
C ALA A 39 -15.45 6.14 23.50
N LEU A 40 -16.41 7.06 23.43
CA LEU A 40 -16.51 8.02 22.33
C LEU A 40 -15.49 9.17 22.41
N VAL A 41 -15.11 9.57 23.63
CA VAL A 41 -14.22 10.72 23.86
C VAL A 41 -12.77 10.31 24.03
N VAL A 42 -12.50 9.16 24.66
CA VAL A 42 -11.13 8.71 24.98
C VAL A 42 -10.59 7.73 23.94
N ALA A 43 -11.43 6.85 23.35
CA ALA A 43 -10.94 5.91 22.35
C ALA A 43 -10.30 6.56 21.10
N PRO A 44 -10.72 7.75 20.63
CA PRO A 44 -10.02 8.46 19.55
C PRO A 44 -8.58 8.89 19.90
N TRP A 45 -8.23 8.92 21.18
CA TRP A 45 -6.93 9.38 21.68
C TRP A 45 -6.05 8.23 22.20
N LEU A 46 -6.49 6.98 22.04
CA LEU A 46 -5.69 5.82 22.40
C LEU A 46 -4.65 5.56 21.29
N PRO A 47 -3.34 5.48 21.63
CA PRO A 47 -2.24 5.44 20.66
C PRO A 47 -2.30 4.30 19.62
N TRP A 48 -3.05 3.23 19.88
CA TRP A 48 -3.09 2.08 18.96
C TRP A 48 -4.02 2.29 17.75
N GLN A 49 -4.88 3.32 17.75
CA GLN A 49 -5.97 3.47 16.76
C GLN A 49 -5.50 4.07 15.44
N GLU A 50 -4.35 4.76 15.42
CA GLU A 50 -3.85 5.47 14.23
C GLU A 50 -3.61 4.54 13.02
N GLN A 51 -3.33 3.25 13.24
CA GLN A 51 -2.92 2.33 12.19
C GLN A 51 -4.06 1.54 11.50
N LYS A 52 -5.28 1.49 12.04
CA LYS A 52 -6.33 0.57 11.52
C LYS A 52 -7.62 1.21 11.03
N THR A 53 -7.90 2.46 11.38
CA THR A 53 -9.23 3.06 11.16
C THR A 53 -9.20 4.30 10.25
N GLY A 54 -8.06 4.63 9.62
CA GLY A 54 -7.96 5.70 8.62
C GLY A 54 -7.91 7.13 9.20
N TRP A 55 -7.75 7.29 10.51
CA TRP A 55 -7.71 8.60 11.18
C TRP A 55 -6.44 9.41 10.88
N ALA A 56 -5.40 8.79 10.33
CA ALA A 56 -4.21 9.50 9.84
C ALA A 56 -4.51 10.56 8.76
N LEU A 57 -5.66 10.48 8.09
CA LEU A 57 -6.13 11.51 7.14
C LEU A 57 -6.54 12.84 7.80
N LEU A 58 -6.70 12.91 9.13
CA LEU A 58 -7.09 14.13 9.84
C LEU A 58 -5.92 14.95 10.39
N SER A 59 -4.68 14.43 10.36
CA SER A 59 -3.51 15.15 10.88
C SER A 59 -3.02 16.28 9.97
N GLY A 60 -3.53 16.37 8.73
CA GLY A 60 -3.07 17.32 7.72
C GLY A 60 -3.96 18.55 7.47
N LYS A 61 -5.12 18.72 8.13
CA LYS A 61 -6.06 19.83 7.82
C LYS A 61 -6.66 20.50 9.06
N SER A 62 -7.20 21.71 8.84
CA SER A 62 -7.52 22.73 9.83
C SER A 62 -8.22 22.19 11.07
N PHE A 63 -7.51 22.25 12.20
CA PHE A 63 -7.97 22.06 13.57
C PHE A 63 -9.36 22.68 13.85
N ALA A 64 -9.72 23.75 13.12
CA ALA A 64 -11.02 24.42 13.18
C ALA A 64 -12.22 23.51 12.88
N ASP A 65 -12.15 22.61 11.89
CA ASP A 65 -13.30 21.79 11.49
C ASP A 65 -13.54 20.64 12.47
N LEU A 66 -12.45 20.06 12.98
CA LEU A 66 -12.49 19.05 14.04
C LEU A 66 -12.98 19.67 15.36
N ALA A 67 -12.51 20.87 15.70
CA ALA A 67 -12.98 21.61 16.86
C ALA A 67 -14.48 21.91 16.76
N LEU A 68 -14.98 22.26 15.57
CA LEU A 68 -16.41 22.49 15.35
C LEU A 68 -17.24 21.22 15.61
N ALA A 69 -16.82 20.08 15.06
CA ALA A 69 -17.51 18.80 15.25
C ALA A 69 -17.53 18.36 16.73
N VAL A 70 -16.40 18.53 17.43
CA VAL A 70 -16.28 18.22 18.87
C VAL A 70 -17.15 19.15 19.70
N VAL A 71 -17.19 20.45 19.39
CA VAL A 71 -18.05 21.43 20.08
C VAL A 71 -19.52 21.10 19.90
N PHE A 72 -19.96 20.73 18.70
CA PHE A 72 -21.35 20.31 18.47
C PHE A 72 -21.70 18.99 19.19
N GLY A 73 -20.78 18.02 19.19
CA GLY A 73 -20.94 16.77 19.93
C GLY A 73 -21.09 17.00 21.45
N LEU A 74 -20.21 17.82 22.04
CA LEU A 74 -20.27 18.17 23.45
C LEU A 74 -21.52 18.98 23.79
N ALA A 75 -21.91 19.94 22.94
CA ALA A 75 -23.14 20.72 23.14
C ALA A 75 -24.39 19.82 23.12
N ALA A 76 -24.44 18.82 22.24
CA ALA A 76 -25.52 17.84 22.20
C ALA A 76 -25.58 16.99 23.47
N VAL A 77 -24.42 16.53 23.99
CA VAL A 77 -24.33 15.77 25.25
C VAL A 77 -24.74 16.61 26.46
N VAL A 78 -24.28 17.87 26.54
CA VAL A 78 -24.63 18.79 27.63
C VAL A 78 -26.12 19.11 27.60
N ALA A 79 -26.68 19.40 26.41
CA ALA A 79 -28.11 19.57 26.24
C ALA A 79 -28.85 18.35 26.79
N TRP A 80 -28.43 17.13 26.39
CA TRP A 80 -28.99 15.87 26.87
C TRP A 80 -28.95 15.69 28.39
N LEU A 81 -27.83 16.04 29.05
CA LEU A 81 -27.69 15.97 30.50
C LEU A 81 -28.62 16.97 31.22
N ILE A 82 -28.81 18.16 30.65
CA ILE A 82 -29.77 19.15 31.15
C ILE A 82 -31.21 18.63 30.97
N THR A 83 -31.50 17.94 29.85
CA THR A 83 -32.79 17.30 29.58
C THR A 83 -33.11 16.21 30.59
N LEU A 84 -32.13 15.36 30.93
CA LEU A 84 -32.30 14.26 31.87
C LEU A 84 -32.52 14.74 33.31
N THR A 85 -31.99 15.92 33.66
CA THR A 85 -32.09 16.49 35.01
C THR A 85 -33.36 17.32 35.22
N ARG A 86 -33.90 17.96 34.17
CA ARG A 86 -35.16 18.72 34.25
C ARG A 86 -36.31 17.88 33.69
N ARG A 87 -37.23 17.43 34.57
CA ARG A 87 -38.52 16.78 34.22
C ARG A 87 -39.51 17.74 33.52
N SER A 88 -39.07 18.48 32.53
CA SER A 88 -39.90 19.36 31.72
C SER A 88 -40.34 18.61 30.46
N ARG A 89 -41.64 18.69 30.14
CA ARG A 89 -42.20 18.11 28.90
C ARG A 89 -41.57 18.71 27.64
N TRP A 90 -41.03 19.92 27.73
CA TRP A 90 -40.38 20.60 26.61
C TRP A 90 -38.96 20.10 26.35
N ALA A 91 -38.33 19.52 27.37
CA ALA A 91 -36.93 19.13 27.29
C ALA A 91 -36.69 18.04 26.23
N GLY A 92 -37.58 17.03 26.15
CA GLY A 92 -37.48 15.97 25.15
C GLY A 92 -37.58 16.49 23.71
N THR A 93 -38.49 17.44 23.45
CA THR A 93 -38.67 18.04 22.14
C THR A 93 -37.45 18.88 21.74
N THR A 94 -36.89 19.65 22.68
CA THR A 94 -35.68 20.45 22.45
C THR A 94 -34.46 19.57 22.18
N ALA A 95 -34.32 18.44 22.89
CA ALA A 95 -33.22 17.50 22.66
C ALA A 95 -33.30 16.85 21.26
N VAL A 96 -34.50 16.45 20.82
CA VAL A 96 -34.72 15.88 19.48
C VAL A 96 -34.40 16.91 18.39
N LEU A 97 -34.83 18.17 18.57
CA LEU A 97 -34.53 19.26 17.63
C LEU A 97 -33.04 19.55 17.52
N ILE A 98 -32.34 19.68 18.65
CA ILE A 98 -30.87 19.93 18.66
C ILE A 98 -30.12 18.77 17.99
N THR A 99 -30.54 17.54 18.27
CA THR A 99 -29.92 16.33 17.68
C THR A 99 -30.18 16.26 16.17
N GLY A 100 -31.40 16.59 15.73
CA GLY A 100 -31.76 16.63 14.32
C GLY A 100 -31.00 17.70 13.54
N ILE A 101 -30.85 18.90 14.12
CA ILE A 101 -30.07 20.00 13.51
C ILE A 101 -28.58 19.63 13.42
N GLY A 102 -28.01 19.02 14.48
CA GLY A 102 -26.63 18.55 14.47
C GLY A 102 -26.38 17.46 13.42
N ALA A 103 -27.29 16.49 13.29
CA ALA A 103 -27.20 15.46 12.27
C ALA A 103 -27.31 16.04 10.84
N ALA A 104 -28.22 16.98 10.61
CA ALA A 104 -28.36 17.65 9.31
C ALA A 104 -27.13 18.49 8.93
N ALA A 105 -26.51 19.18 9.91
CA ALA A 105 -25.28 19.95 9.69
C ALA A 105 -24.10 19.04 9.34
N VAL A 106 -23.92 17.91 10.04
CA VAL A 106 -22.87 16.93 9.73
C VAL A 106 -23.09 16.31 8.35
N LEU A 107 -24.33 15.98 7.99
CA LEU A 107 -24.68 15.43 6.68
C LEU A 107 -24.42 16.44 5.56
N THR A 108 -24.76 17.71 5.78
CA THR A 108 -24.54 18.77 4.78
C THR A 108 -23.04 19.05 4.58
N ALA A 109 -22.26 19.09 5.67
CA ALA A 109 -20.80 19.22 5.60
C ALA A 109 -20.17 18.05 4.84
N ALA A 110 -20.62 16.81 5.10
CA ALA A 110 -20.17 15.61 4.42
C ALA A 110 -20.50 15.61 2.91
N LEU A 111 -21.66 16.14 2.52
CA LEU A 111 -22.11 16.20 1.12
C LEU A 111 -21.51 17.38 0.34
N SER A 112 -21.07 18.44 1.01
CA SER A 112 -20.47 19.64 0.40
C SER A 112 -18.95 19.53 0.17
N GLY A 113 -18.29 18.52 0.72
CA GLY A 113 -16.86 18.29 0.53
C GLY A 113 -16.53 17.94 -0.92
N GLY A 114 -15.57 18.64 -1.51
CA GLY A 114 -15.09 18.40 -2.88
C GLY A 114 -14.60 16.96 -3.12
N PRO A 115 -14.18 16.60 -4.34
CA PRO A 115 -14.02 15.21 -4.83
C PRO A 115 -13.12 14.26 -4.03
N GLY A 116 -12.44 14.70 -2.96
CA GLY A 116 -11.68 13.88 -2.02
C GLY A 116 -12.39 13.47 -0.71
N TRP A 117 -13.67 13.82 -0.50
CA TRP A 117 -14.41 13.57 0.76
C TRP A 117 -15.32 12.32 0.87
N PRO A 118 -15.55 11.47 -0.16
CA PRO A 118 -16.67 10.52 -0.10
C PRO A 118 -16.51 9.43 0.97
N GLY A 119 -15.28 9.05 1.34
CA GLY A 119 -15.03 7.97 2.32
C GLY A 119 -15.39 8.34 3.77
N LEU A 120 -15.01 9.55 4.21
CA LEU A 120 -15.20 10.00 5.59
C LEU A 120 -16.65 10.42 5.87
N GLY A 121 -17.30 11.06 4.90
CA GLY A 121 -18.71 11.45 4.98
C GLY A 121 -19.65 10.24 5.07
N LEU A 122 -19.39 9.20 4.28
CA LEU A 122 -20.14 7.93 4.35
C LEU A 122 -19.88 7.19 5.66
N GLY A 123 -18.63 7.12 6.15
CA GLY A 123 -18.32 6.46 7.42
C GLY A 123 -19.06 7.08 8.62
N LEU A 124 -19.06 8.41 8.70
CA LEU A 124 -19.78 9.14 9.75
C LEU A 124 -21.31 9.00 9.62
N ALA A 125 -21.86 9.08 8.41
CA ALA A 125 -23.30 8.89 8.19
C ALA A 125 -23.76 7.45 8.52
N VAL A 126 -22.94 6.44 8.21
CA VAL A 126 -23.27 5.02 8.43
C VAL A 126 -23.16 4.63 9.91
N VAL A 127 -22.29 5.27 10.70
CA VAL A 127 -22.10 4.91 12.12
C VAL A 127 -22.89 5.82 13.06
N ALA A 128 -22.89 7.13 12.83
CA ALA A 128 -23.49 8.09 13.77
C ALA A 128 -25.02 8.07 13.72
N LEU A 129 -25.61 7.86 12.53
CA LEU A 129 -27.05 7.96 12.32
C LEU A 129 -27.82 6.75 12.92
N PRO A 130 -27.34 5.50 12.81
CA PRO A 130 -27.94 4.37 13.52
C PRO A 130 -27.75 4.45 15.05
N ALA A 131 -26.59 4.90 15.53
CA ALA A 131 -26.33 5.07 16.95
C ALA A 131 -27.29 6.09 17.59
N LEU A 132 -27.54 7.20 16.88
CA LEU A 132 -28.51 8.22 17.28
C LEU A 132 -29.94 7.70 17.28
N LEU A 133 -30.34 6.93 16.27
CA LEU A 133 -31.68 6.29 16.22
C LEU A 133 -31.87 5.27 17.34
N ILE A 134 -30.86 4.44 17.61
CA ILE A 134 -30.88 3.43 18.69
C ILE A 134 -31.00 4.09 20.06
N LEU A 135 -30.45 5.29 20.26
CA LEU A 135 -30.58 6.04 21.52
C LEU A 135 -31.91 6.81 21.62
N ALA A 136 -32.42 7.36 20.53
CA ALA A 136 -33.65 8.16 20.52
C ALA A 136 -34.91 7.32 20.82
N ILE A 137 -34.99 6.10 20.29
CA ILE A 137 -36.15 5.20 20.43
C ILE A 137 -36.45 4.82 21.90
N PRO A 138 -35.50 4.29 22.70
CA PRO A 138 -35.77 3.93 24.10
C PRO A 138 -36.10 5.15 24.98
N VAL A 139 -35.60 6.35 24.65
CA VAL A 139 -35.92 7.57 25.41
C VAL A 139 -37.32 8.08 25.11
N THR A 140 -37.75 8.06 23.85
CA THR A 140 -39.14 8.38 23.51
C THR A 140 -40.12 7.37 24.13
N LEU A 141 -39.78 6.08 24.14
CA LEU A 141 -40.62 5.03 24.74
C LEU A 141 -40.66 5.06 26.27
N THR A 142 -39.64 5.58 26.95
CA THR A 142 -39.60 5.67 28.42
C THR A 142 -40.22 6.96 28.97
N CYS A 143 -40.35 8.02 28.15
CA CYS A 143 -40.92 9.29 28.58
C CYS A 143 -42.45 9.39 28.39
N ASP A 144 -43.06 8.57 27.53
CA ASP A 144 -44.50 8.62 27.31
C ASP A 144 -45.27 7.71 28.29
N ARG A 145 -45.89 8.34 29.31
CA ARG A 145 -46.70 7.67 30.33
C ARG A 145 -48.01 7.06 29.80
N ARG A 146 -48.36 7.28 28.53
CA ARG A 146 -49.58 6.73 27.92
C ARG A 146 -49.37 5.37 27.26
N VAL A 147 -48.12 4.88 27.16
CA VAL A 147 -47.84 3.58 26.55
C VAL A 147 -48.32 2.47 27.49
N PRO A 148 -49.30 1.64 27.09
CA PRO A 148 -49.79 0.55 27.93
C PRO A 148 -48.64 -0.42 28.23
N LYS A 149 -48.49 -0.80 29.52
CA LYS A 149 -47.43 -1.68 30.08
C LYS A 149 -47.28 -3.07 29.42
N LYS A 150 -48.01 -3.37 28.34
CA LYS A 150 -47.99 -4.64 27.61
C LYS A 150 -47.27 -4.55 26.26
N ILE A 151 -46.32 -3.64 26.07
CA ILE A 151 -45.32 -3.85 25.02
C ILE A 151 -44.35 -4.90 25.56
N THR A 152 -44.63 -6.15 25.22
CA THR A 152 -43.80 -7.31 25.56
C THR A 152 -42.39 -7.08 25.02
N THR A 153 -41.40 -7.41 25.84
CA THR A 153 -39.95 -7.36 25.55
C THR A 153 -39.57 -7.94 24.17
N SER A 154 -40.39 -8.83 23.61
CA SER A 154 -40.23 -9.38 22.26
C SER A 154 -40.29 -8.33 21.13
N LYS A 155 -41.15 -7.30 21.22
CA LYS A 155 -41.27 -6.31 20.13
C LYS A 155 -40.12 -5.33 20.09
N ALA A 156 -39.58 -4.95 21.24
CA ALA A 156 -38.39 -4.10 21.33
C ALA A 156 -37.14 -4.84 20.81
N GLY A 157 -37.02 -6.13 21.11
CA GLY A 157 -35.93 -6.97 20.57
C GLY A 157 -35.98 -7.09 19.05
N ALA A 158 -37.17 -7.27 18.47
CA ALA A 158 -37.33 -7.36 17.01
C ALA A 158 -36.93 -6.06 16.29
N VAL A 159 -37.30 -4.90 16.85
CA VAL A 159 -36.91 -3.60 16.27
C VAL A 159 -35.40 -3.38 16.37
N LEU A 160 -34.79 -3.70 17.52
CA LEU A 160 -33.33 -3.56 17.69
C LEU A 160 -32.57 -4.47 16.72
N LEU A 161 -33.01 -5.72 16.57
CA LEU A 161 -32.42 -6.68 15.64
C LEU A 161 -32.55 -6.20 14.18
N ALA A 162 -33.71 -5.67 13.80
CA ALA A 162 -33.92 -5.13 12.45
C ALA A 162 -33.01 -3.93 12.16
N VAL A 163 -32.79 -3.04 13.13
CA VAL A 163 -31.89 -1.89 12.97
C VAL A 163 -30.43 -2.35 12.85
N VAL A 164 -30.00 -3.32 13.65
CA VAL A 164 -28.65 -3.89 13.56
C VAL A 164 -28.43 -4.56 12.21
N LEU A 165 -29.37 -5.39 11.74
CA LEU A 165 -29.27 -6.05 10.44
C LEU A 165 -29.24 -5.04 9.28
N ALA A 166 -30.05 -3.98 9.33
CA ALA A 166 -30.04 -2.92 8.34
C ALA A 166 -28.70 -2.16 8.31
N ALA A 167 -28.15 -1.81 9.47
CA ALA A 167 -26.85 -1.14 9.56
C ALA A 167 -25.71 -2.04 9.05
N SER A 168 -25.73 -3.33 9.37
CA SER A 168 -24.76 -4.31 8.86
C SER A 168 -24.87 -4.49 7.34
N ALA A 169 -26.07 -4.54 6.78
CA ALA A 169 -26.29 -4.64 5.34
C ALA A 169 -25.78 -3.40 4.59
N VAL A 170 -26.02 -2.20 5.12
CA VAL A 170 -25.50 -0.95 4.56
C VAL A 170 -23.98 -0.89 4.64
N GLY A 171 -23.38 -1.27 5.77
CA GLY A 171 -21.92 -1.32 5.92
C GLY A 171 -21.26 -2.32 4.96
N TYR A 172 -21.86 -3.50 4.79
CA TYR A 172 -21.39 -4.51 3.85
C TYR A 172 -21.53 -4.03 2.39
N GLY A 173 -22.66 -3.42 2.03
CA GLY A 173 -22.89 -2.85 0.70
C GLY A 173 -21.92 -1.71 0.37
N ALA A 174 -21.65 -0.82 1.32
CA ALA A 174 -20.69 0.27 1.16
C ALA A 174 -19.26 -0.27 0.98
N ASN A 175 -18.83 -1.22 1.82
CA ASN A 175 -17.51 -1.84 1.69
C ASN A 175 -17.36 -2.58 0.35
N TRP A 176 -18.38 -3.33 -0.06
CA TRP A 176 -18.41 -4.03 -1.35
C TRP A 176 -18.34 -3.05 -2.53
N TYR A 177 -19.08 -1.95 -2.48
CA TYR A 177 -19.04 -0.90 -3.49
C TYR A 177 -17.66 -0.23 -3.56
N THR A 178 -17.04 0.09 -2.43
CA THR A 178 -15.70 0.71 -2.42
C THR A 178 -14.59 -0.24 -2.87
N THR A 179 -14.65 -1.52 -2.51
CA THR A 179 -13.60 -2.49 -2.90
C THR A 179 -13.77 -3.07 -4.29
N ARG A 180 -14.97 -3.09 -4.86
CA ARG A 180 -15.16 -3.53 -6.24
C ARG A 180 -15.31 -2.37 -7.20
N VAL A 181 -16.21 -1.43 -6.97
CA VAL A 181 -16.50 -0.43 -7.99
C VAL A 181 -15.35 0.55 -8.15
N LEU A 182 -14.80 1.14 -7.07
CA LEU A 182 -13.67 2.08 -7.20
C LEU A 182 -12.39 1.43 -7.73
N THR A 183 -12.19 0.14 -7.48
CA THR A 183 -11.05 -0.63 -8.00
C THR A 183 -11.28 -1.15 -9.42
N SER A 184 -12.53 -1.18 -9.90
CA SER A 184 -12.90 -1.60 -11.26
C SER A 184 -13.17 -0.43 -12.21
N THR A 185 -13.58 0.74 -11.70
CA THR A 185 -13.82 1.94 -12.50
C THR A 185 -12.52 2.72 -12.66
N THR A 186 -11.69 2.23 -13.57
CA THR A 186 -11.33 2.89 -14.84
C THR A 186 -10.06 2.22 -15.33
N ALA A 187 -10.19 1.12 -16.08
CA ALA A 187 -9.36 1.03 -17.27
C ALA A 187 -9.74 2.28 -18.07
N ALA A 188 -8.96 3.36 -17.90
CA ALA A 188 -9.13 4.56 -18.71
C ALA A 188 -9.20 4.09 -20.16
N ALA A 189 -10.25 4.48 -20.88
CA ALA A 189 -10.33 4.21 -22.30
C ALA A 189 -8.96 4.57 -22.88
N ALA A 190 -8.33 3.63 -23.59
CA ALA A 190 -7.01 3.83 -24.17
C ALA A 190 -7.00 5.23 -24.80
N PRO A 191 -6.08 6.13 -24.40
CA PRO A 191 -6.13 7.51 -24.82
C PRO A 191 -6.32 7.56 -26.34
N ALA A 192 -7.38 8.23 -26.78
CA ALA A 192 -7.79 8.26 -28.17
C ALA A 192 -6.62 8.81 -29.01
N GLY A 193 -5.91 7.91 -29.69
CA GLY A 193 -4.73 8.19 -30.51
C GLY A 193 -3.58 8.81 -29.72
N VAL A 194 -2.53 8.04 -29.44
CA VAL A 194 -1.21 8.67 -29.24
C VAL A 194 -0.95 9.50 -30.50
N PRO A 195 -0.82 10.84 -30.40
CA PRO A 195 -0.59 11.66 -31.57
C PRO A 195 0.62 11.10 -32.32
N GLU A 196 0.49 10.84 -33.62
CA GLU A 196 1.64 10.61 -34.51
C GLU A 196 2.41 11.94 -34.60
N GLY A 197 3.15 12.27 -33.54
CA GLY A 197 3.99 13.45 -33.42
C GLY A 197 5.46 13.08 -33.58
N PRO A 198 6.33 14.05 -33.90
CA PRO A 198 7.77 13.82 -33.92
C PRO A 198 8.24 13.27 -32.56
N PRO A 199 9.34 12.50 -32.54
CA PRO A 199 9.86 11.89 -31.32
C PRO A 199 10.02 12.93 -30.20
N GLY A 200 9.78 12.48 -28.98
CA GLY A 200 9.82 13.32 -27.78
C GLY A 200 11.08 14.18 -27.72
N LYS A 201 10.95 15.42 -27.26
CA LYS A 201 12.08 16.34 -27.10
C LYS A 201 12.71 16.13 -25.73
N ALA A 202 14.03 15.95 -25.67
CA ALA A 202 14.74 16.01 -24.39
C ALA A 202 14.51 17.39 -23.74
N LEU A 203 13.99 17.36 -22.52
CA LEU A 203 13.78 18.55 -21.70
C LEU A 203 15.11 18.97 -21.07
N TRP A 204 15.85 18.01 -20.53
CA TRP A 204 17.17 18.19 -19.95
C TRP A 204 17.93 16.85 -19.93
N THR A 205 19.26 16.95 -19.88
CA THR A 205 20.17 15.82 -19.72
C THR A 205 21.23 16.18 -18.69
N VAL A 206 21.49 15.28 -17.76
CA VAL A 206 22.59 15.38 -16.79
C VAL A 206 23.54 14.21 -17.03
N SER A 207 24.84 14.50 -17.08
CA SER A 207 25.89 13.48 -17.04
C SER A 207 26.31 13.28 -15.59
N ALA A 208 26.24 12.03 -15.13
CA ALA A 208 26.67 11.61 -13.82
C ALA A 208 27.74 10.49 -13.96
N GLY A 209 28.33 10.05 -12.85
CA GLY A 209 29.36 9.00 -12.88
C GLY A 209 28.82 7.61 -13.27
N PRO A 210 29.68 6.57 -13.29
CA PRO A 210 29.38 5.25 -13.88
C PRO A 210 28.30 4.41 -13.17
N ASP A 211 28.01 4.70 -11.90
CA ASP A 211 26.99 4.05 -11.06
C ASP A 211 25.80 4.97 -10.73
N ALA A 212 25.62 6.05 -11.48
CA ALA A 212 24.53 6.98 -11.22
C ALA A 212 23.19 6.31 -11.55
N GLY A 213 22.14 6.79 -10.89
CA GLY A 213 20.80 6.27 -11.08
C GLY A 213 19.77 7.37 -10.92
N ALA A 214 18.56 7.11 -11.42
CA ALA A 214 17.41 7.97 -11.20
C ALA A 214 16.23 7.17 -10.64
N VAL A 215 15.46 7.83 -9.78
CA VAL A 215 14.18 7.36 -9.27
C VAL A 215 13.15 8.45 -9.53
N VAL A 216 12.10 8.12 -10.29
CA VAL A 216 10.94 9.00 -10.46
C VAL A 216 10.13 9.05 -9.16
N LEU A 217 9.89 10.27 -8.69
CA LEU A 217 9.14 10.57 -7.48
C LEU A 217 7.72 11.09 -7.81
N PRO A 218 6.77 11.04 -6.85
CA PRO A 218 5.46 11.63 -7.02
C PRO A 218 5.54 13.14 -7.31
N GLY A 219 4.56 13.66 -8.04
CA GLY A 219 4.48 15.09 -8.34
C GLY A 219 5.42 15.56 -9.46
N GLY A 220 5.97 14.64 -10.26
CA GLY A 220 6.86 15.02 -11.38
C GLY A 220 8.26 15.42 -10.91
N LEU A 221 8.75 14.77 -9.86
CA LEU A 221 10.12 14.95 -9.35
C LEU A 221 10.99 13.76 -9.78
N VAL A 222 12.29 13.95 -9.83
CA VAL A 222 13.29 12.92 -10.16
C VAL A 222 14.41 13.02 -9.13
N ALA A 223 14.64 11.95 -8.38
CA ALA A 223 15.79 11.84 -7.51
C ALA A 223 16.97 11.22 -8.26
N LEU A 224 18.12 11.84 -8.14
CA LEU A 224 19.37 11.47 -8.78
C LEU A 224 20.34 10.95 -7.73
N LYS A 225 20.95 9.81 -8.02
CA LYS A 225 22.11 9.28 -7.31
C LYS A 225 23.37 9.73 -8.04
N HIS A 226 24.19 10.56 -7.39
CA HIS A 226 25.51 10.93 -7.91
C HIS A 226 26.58 9.94 -7.40
N VAL A 227 27.54 9.55 -8.25
CA VAL A 227 28.50 8.47 -7.95
C VAL A 227 29.67 8.93 -7.11
N GLU A 228 30.23 10.08 -7.46
CA GLU A 228 31.19 10.80 -6.60
C GLU A 228 30.47 11.47 -5.43
N GLY A 229 29.14 11.43 -5.49
CA GLY A 229 28.22 12.03 -4.57
C GLY A 229 28.00 11.16 -3.33
N THR A 230 28.13 11.81 -2.20
CA THR A 230 27.50 11.32 -0.96
C THR A 230 26.05 11.80 -0.87
N ASP A 231 25.49 12.23 -1.99
CA ASP A 231 24.28 13.03 -2.07
C ASP A 231 23.20 12.45 -2.97
N VAL A 232 21.98 12.73 -2.55
CA VAL A 232 20.74 12.58 -3.30
C VAL A 232 20.35 13.97 -3.75
N GLU A 233 20.23 14.18 -5.05
CA GLU A 233 19.76 15.44 -5.63
C GLU A 233 18.36 15.23 -6.20
N VAL A 234 17.38 16.07 -5.87
CA VAL A 234 16.04 15.97 -6.45
C VAL A 234 15.76 17.16 -7.36
N ARG A 235 15.35 16.85 -8.60
CA ARG A 235 15.00 17.82 -9.63
C ARG A 235 13.54 17.73 -10.04
N ASP A 236 13.05 18.82 -10.60
CA ASP A 236 11.78 18.86 -11.32
C ASP A 236 11.93 18.16 -12.69
N ALA A 237 11.08 17.17 -12.98
CA ALA A 237 11.16 16.38 -14.21
C ALA A 237 10.94 17.22 -15.47
N ALA A 238 10.12 18.27 -15.40
CA ALA A 238 9.77 19.08 -16.57
C ALA A 238 10.84 20.13 -16.89
N THR A 239 11.48 20.70 -15.86
CA THR A 239 12.39 21.85 -16.01
C THR A 239 13.86 21.52 -15.74
N GLY A 240 14.15 20.43 -15.03
CA GLY A 240 15.49 20.07 -14.58
C GLY A 240 16.00 20.93 -13.43
N ALA A 241 15.17 21.81 -12.86
CA ALA A 241 15.53 22.67 -11.74
C ALA A 241 15.67 21.83 -10.46
N GLU A 242 16.76 22.04 -9.72
CA GLU A 242 16.97 21.44 -8.41
C GLU A 242 15.90 21.93 -7.42
N ARG A 243 15.36 21.01 -6.63
CA ARG A 243 14.40 21.26 -5.57
C ARG A 243 15.04 21.19 -4.20
N TRP A 244 15.81 20.14 -3.96
CA TRP A 244 16.55 19.93 -2.73
C TRP A 244 17.68 18.92 -2.94
N GLN A 245 18.63 18.94 -2.01
CA GLN A 245 19.76 18.03 -1.98
C GLN A 245 19.96 17.52 -0.54
N TYR A 246 20.27 16.23 -0.40
CA TYR A 246 20.63 15.61 0.88
C TYR A 246 22.00 14.97 0.77
N THR A 247 22.95 15.33 1.65
CA THR A 247 24.34 14.87 1.58
C THR A 247 24.76 14.18 2.89
N ARG A 248 25.39 13.01 2.78
CA ARG A 248 25.92 12.26 3.92
C ARG A 248 27.43 12.09 3.85
N ARG A 249 28.17 13.00 4.47
CA ARG A 249 29.65 12.98 4.47
C ARG A 249 30.23 11.64 4.92
N GLY A 250 31.27 11.18 4.21
CA GLY A 250 32.01 9.96 4.55
C GLY A 250 31.31 8.65 4.19
N ALA A 251 30.26 8.69 3.36
CA ALA A 251 29.51 7.51 2.94
C ALA A 251 29.21 7.58 1.44
N SER A 252 29.45 6.50 0.69
CA SER A 252 29.07 6.46 -0.73
C SER A 252 27.62 6.04 -0.86
N LEU A 253 26.83 6.74 -1.67
CA LEU A 253 25.47 6.35 -1.95
C LEU A 253 25.51 5.08 -2.83
N SER A 254 25.04 3.94 -2.31
CA SER A 254 25.02 2.66 -3.02
C SER A 254 23.75 2.47 -3.83
N ASP A 255 22.61 2.87 -3.27
CA ASP A 255 21.30 2.65 -3.89
C ASP A 255 20.27 3.72 -3.51
N LEU A 256 19.25 3.86 -4.34
CA LEU A 256 18.16 4.81 -4.19
C LEU A 256 16.84 4.19 -4.67
N VAL A 257 15.81 4.27 -3.85
CA VAL A 257 14.51 3.63 -4.12
C VAL A 257 13.36 4.46 -3.56
N LEU A 258 12.17 4.31 -4.10
CA LEU A 258 10.95 4.91 -3.56
C LEU A 258 10.08 3.80 -2.94
N SER A 259 9.50 4.06 -1.77
CA SER A 259 8.48 3.18 -1.17
C SER A 259 7.28 3.01 -2.12
N ASP A 260 6.54 1.91 -1.97
CA ASP A 260 5.40 1.58 -2.86
C ASP A 260 4.30 2.64 -2.86
N ASP A 261 4.08 3.29 -1.71
CA ASP A 261 3.11 4.36 -1.55
C ASP A 261 3.65 5.73 -2.01
N GLY A 262 4.91 5.78 -2.44
CA GLY A 262 5.60 6.99 -2.84
C GLY A 262 5.89 7.95 -1.70
N SER A 263 5.69 7.56 -0.44
CA SER A 263 5.77 8.47 0.69
C SER A 263 7.19 8.63 1.23
N THR A 264 8.10 7.68 0.98
CA THR A 264 9.47 7.68 1.52
C THR A 264 10.48 7.32 0.43
N LEU A 265 11.42 8.23 0.16
CA LEU A 265 12.61 7.96 -0.67
C LEU A 265 13.70 7.39 0.23
N ILE A 266 14.24 6.22 -0.11
CA ILE A 266 15.19 5.52 0.75
C ILE A 266 16.55 5.53 0.06
N ALA A 267 17.50 6.20 0.72
CA ALA A 267 18.88 6.32 0.28
C ALA A 267 19.75 5.34 1.08
N VAL A 268 20.39 4.41 0.39
CA VAL A 268 21.25 3.39 1.00
C VAL A 268 22.68 3.80 0.81
N TYR A 269 23.41 3.94 1.91
CA TYR A 269 24.81 4.36 1.92
C TYR A 269 25.72 3.20 2.32
N ARG A 270 26.87 3.08 1.68
CA ARG A 270 27.98 2.21 2.09
C ARG A 270 29.06 3.03 2.78
N VAL A 271 29.40 2.63 4.00
CA VAL A 271 30.59 3.10 4.72
C VAL A 271 31.50 1.89 4.91
N ASN A 272 31.52 1.30 6.11
CA ASN A 272 31.99 -0.05 6.39
C ASN A 272 30.83 -1.05 6.39
N ASP A 273 29.69 -0.59 6.91
CA ASP A 273 28.39 -1.23 6.93
C ASP A 273 27.43 -0.49 5.98
N TYR A 274 26.22 -1.01 5.83
CA TYR A 274 25.16 -0.30 5.12
C TYR A 274 24.33 0.56 6.07
N VAL A 275 23.95 1.75 5.63
CA VAL A 275 22.98 2.58 6.33
C VAL A 275 21.90 3.04 5.38
N ALA A 276 20.65 2.65 5.64
CA ALA A 276 19.50 3.21 4.94
C ALA A 276 19.00 4.46 5.66
N VAL A 277 18.62 5.46 4.88
CA VAL A 277 18.03 6.71 5.35
C VAL A 277 16.70 6.89 4.63
N GLY A 278 15.60 6.96 5.38
CA GLY A 278 14.30 7.35 4.86
C GLY A 278 14.21 8.86 4.78
N LEU A 279 13.96 9.38 3.59
CA LEU A 279 13.81 10.79 3.27
C LEU A 279 12.37 11.06 2.83
N ASP A 280 11.84 12.21 3.22
CA ASP A 280 10.64 12.74 2.61
C ASP A 280 10.92 13.13 1.14
N PRO A 281 10.22 12.56 0.15
CA PRO A 281 10.54 12.75 -1.26
C PRO A 281 10.28 14.18 -1.76
N VAL A 282 9.48 14.96 -1.05
CA VAL A 282 9.13 16.34 -1.43
C VAL A 282 10.12 17.34 -0.84
N THR A 283 10.57 17.13 0.39
CA THR A 283 11.35 18.10 1.16
C THR A 283 12.78 17.69 1.44
N GLY A 284 13.13 16.41 1.26
CA GLY A 284 14.44 15.86 1.64
C GLY A 284 14.63 15.69 3.15
N ALA A 285 13.59 15.92 3.96
CA ALA A 285 13.67 15.79 5.41
C ALA A 285 13.90 14.32 5.82
N VAL A 286 14.87 14.09 6.71
CA VAL A 286 15.13 12.75 7.25
C VAL A 286 13.97 12.32 8.15
N ARG A 287 13.37 11.17 7.85
CA ARG A 287 12.31 10.54 8.64
C ARG A 287 12.88 9.51 9.62
N TRP A 288 13.82 8.70 9.15
CA TRP A 288 14.45 7.65 9.94
C TRP A 288 15.82 7.27 9.36
N HIS A 289 16.60 6.56 10.16
CA HIS A 289 17.88 5.98 9.76
C HIS A 289 18.03 4.57 10.37
N GLN A 290 18.63 3.64 9.63
CA GLN A 290 18.83 2.28 10.09
C GLN A 290 20.16 1.74 9.57
N SER A 291 20.98 1.17 10.47
CA SER A 291 22.25 0.52 10.11
C SER A 291 22.06 -0.99 9.97
N PHE A 292 22.78 -1.57 9.01
CA PHE A 292 22.77 -3.00 8.69
C PHE A 292 24.19 -3.50 8.50
N SER A 293 24.50 -4.67 9.04
CA SER A 293 25.82 -5.29 8.94
C SER A 293 26.14 -5.86 7.55
N ASP A 294 25.14 -5.98 6.68
CA ASP A 294 25.26 -6.69 5.40
C ASP A 294 24.28 -6.12 4.36
N THR A 295 24.18 -6.82 3.24
CA THR A 295 23.49 -6.47 2.01
C THR A 295 22.04 -6.14 2.27
N PHE A 296 21.62 -5.07 1.63
CA PHE A 296 20.30 -4.51 1.76
C PHE A 296 19.70 -4.32 0.38
N LEU A 297 18.46 -4.75 0.24
CA LEU A 297 17.71 -4.70 -1.01
C LEU A 297 16.42 -3.94 -0.73
N PRO A 298 16.32 -2.70 -1.20
CA PRO A 298 15.05 -2.01 -1.12
C PRO A 298 14.09 -2.61 -2.12
N LEU A 299 12.92 -3.01 -1.64
CA LEU A 299 11.92 -3.68 -2.45
C LEU A 299 10.56 -2.98 -2.29
N PRO A 300 9.67 -3.13 -3.29
CA PRO A 300 8.28 -2.77 -3.15
C PRO A 300 7.66 -3.24 -1.82
N GLY A 301 7.34 -2.28 -0.95
CA GLY A 301 6.62 -2.48 0.32
C GLY A 301 7.46 -3.01 1.48
N ALA A 302 8.76 -3.29 1.29
CA ALA A 302 9.66 -3.69 2.37
C ALA A 302 11.12 -3.35 2.07
N LEU A 303 11.82 -3.04 3.14
CA LEU A 303 13.27 -2.97 3.16
C LEU A 303 13.84 -4.31 3.60
N VAL A 304 14.49 -5.04 2.69
CA VAL A 304 14.95 -6.40 2.99
C VAL A 304 16.45 -6.41 3.26
N HIS A 305 16.80 -6.81 4.48
CA HIS A 305 18.17 -7.08 4.89
C HIS A 305 18.47 -8.57 4.73
N LEU A 306 19.48 -8.87 3.93
CA LEU A 306 20.05 -10.19 3.77
C LEU A 306 21.24 -10.32 4.71
N GLY A 307 20.99 -10.79 5.93
CA GLY A 307 22.06 -11.08 6.88
C GLY A 307 22.60 -12.49 6.70
N ASP A 308 23.77 -12.75 7.28
CA ASP A 308 24.48 -14.03 7.24
C ASP A 308 23.55 -15.25 7.37
N LYS A 309 22.68 -15.31 8.38
CA LYS A 309 21.79 -16.45 8.67
C LYS A 309 20.32 -16.05 8.80
N GLN A 310 19.92 -14.93 8.21
CA GLN A 310 18.56 -14.44 8.33
C GLN A 310 18.17 -13.51 7.19
N ILE A 311 16.91 -13.56 6.80
CA ILE A 311 16.28 -12.52 5.99
C ILE A 311 15.42 -11.70 6.94
N SER A 312 15.59 -10.38 6.97
CA SER A 312 14.80 -9.49 7.81
C SER A 312 14.12 -8.44 6.94
N ALA A 313 12.86 -8.13 7.21
CA ALA A 313 12.18 -7.03 6.54
C ALA A 313 11.91 -5.89 7.52
N TYR A 314 12.01 -4.68 7.01
CA TYR A 314 11.73 -3.44 7.70
C TYR A 314 10.68 -2.66 6.91
N ASP A 315 9.87 -1.92 7.64
CA ASP A 315 8.86 -1.04 7.09
C ASP A 315 9.57 0.15 6.40
N PRO A 316 9.31 0.41 5.11
CA PRO A 316 10.01 1.43 4.35
C PRO A 316 9.73 2.86 4.82
N ASP A 317 8.62 3.09 5.52
CA ASP A 317 8.19 4.43 5.91
C ASP A 317 8.68 4.81 7.30
N THR A 318 8.89 3.82 8.16
CA THR A 318 9.28 4.00 9.55
C THR A 318 10.66 3.45 9.90
N GLY A 319 11.24 2.61 9.02
CA GLY A 319 12.47 1.86 9.28
C GLY A 319 12.33 0.77 10.35
N ARG A 320 11.11 0.51 10.84
CA ARG A 320 10.88 -0.43 11.94
C ARG A 320 10.94 -1.89 11.45
N PRO A 321 11.46 -2.82 12.25
CA PRO A 321 11.45 -4.23 11.89
C PRO A 321 10.02 -4.76 11.78
N MET A 322 9.72 -5.45 10.68
CA MET A 322 8.44 -6.12 10.42
C MET A 322 8.50 -7.59 10.83
N TRP A 323 9.48 -8.32 10.29
CA TRP A 323 9.63 -9.76 10.52
C TRP A 323 11.09 -10.21 10.28
N HIS A 324 11.40 -11.41 10.78
CA HIS A 324 12.70 -12.05 10.62
C HIS A 324 12.48 -13.53 10.29
N LEU A 325 13.15 -14.00 9.24
CA LEU A 325 13.13 -15.40 8.80
C LEU A 325 14.54 -15.98 9.02
N PRO A 326 14.74 -16.85 10.02
CA PRO A 326 16.02 -17.51 10.23
C PRO A 326 16.32 -18.49 9.10
N LEU A 327 17.59 -18.56 8.70
CA LEU A 327 18.08 -19.50 7.69
C LEU A 327 18.90 -20.60 8.39
N ALA A 328 18.78 -21.83 7.89
CA ALA A 328 19.49 -22.98 8.46
C ALA A 328 21.01 -22.91 8.21
N GLN A 329 21.42 -22.23 7.14
CA GLN A 329 22.80 -22.07 6.73
C GLN A 329 23.07 -20.63 6.28
N LYS A 330 24.37 -20.28 6.21
CA LYS A 330 24.78 -18.95 5.74
C LYS A 330 24.41 -18.80 4.25
N PHE A 331 24.00 -17.60 3.84
CA PHE A 331 23.95 -17.26 2.41
C PHE A 331 25.36 -17.39 1.82
N CYS A 332 25.61 -18.42 1.00
CA CYS A 332 26.91 -18.53 0.34
C CYS A 332 26.97 -17.48 -0.77
N GLY A 333 27.66 -16.38 -0.50
CA GLY A 333 28.03 -15.39 -1.52
C GLY A 333 27.12 -14.17 -1.60
N ASN A 334 27.65 -13.15 -2.29
CA ASN A 334 27.16 -11.77 -2.30
C ASN A 334 25.85 -11.51 -3.06
N THR A 335 25.20 -12.47 -3.71
CA THR A 335 24.05 -12.14 -4.58
C THR A 335 23.10 -13.31 -4.78
N GLY A 336 22.21 -13.54 -3.82
CA GLY A 336 20.90 -14.09 -4.15
C GLY A 336 20.08 -12.98 -4.81
N SER A 337 19.51 -13.22 -5.98
CA SER A 337 18.56 -12.27 -6.55
C SER A 337 17.26 -12.34 -5.75
N LEU A 338 16.84 -11.19 -5.23
CA LEU A 338 15.51 -10.99 -4.68
C LEU A 338 14.71 -10.11 -5.62
N ALA A 339 13.41 -10.38 -5.70
CA ALA A 339 12.46 -9.44 -6.23
C ALA A 339 11.19 -9.46 -5.36
N ALA A 340 10.47 -8.34 -5.31
CA ALA A 340 9.16 -8.30 -4.68
C ALA A 340 8.10 -7.83 -5.67
N ALA A 341 6.93 -8.48 -5.64
CA ALA A 341 5.69 -7.86 -6.07
C ALA A 341 4.50 -8.56 -5.46
N ALA A 342 3.34 -7.90 -5.54
CA ALA A 342 2.06 -8.45 -5.08
C ALA A 342 2.05 -8.90 -3.61
N GLY A 343 2.85 -8.25 -2.76
CA GLY A 343 3.00 -8.61 -1.35
C GLY A 343 3.80 -9.91 -1.14
N LEU A 344 4.67 -10.25 -2.08
CA LEU A 344 5.42 -11.49 -2.08
C LEU A 344 6.87 -11.17 -2.45
N LEU A 345 7.78 -11.58 -1.57
CA LEU A 345 9.21 -11.56 -1.75
C LEU A 345 9.61 -12.90 -2.35
N VAL A 346 10.17 -12.89 -3.56
CA VAL A 346 10.73 -14.09 -4.18
C VAL A 346 12.24 -14.03 -4.09
N ALA A 347 12.81 -15.03 -3.45
CA ALA A 347 14.24 -15.23 -3.31
C ALA A 347 14.69 -16.43 -4.13
N LEU A 348 15.73 -16.27 -4.94
CA LEU A 348 16.50 -17.41 -5.40
C LEU A 348 17.49 -17.79 -4.29
N ALA A 349 17.48 -19.05 -3.86
CA ALA A 349 18.34 -19.56 -2.79
C ALA A 349 19.49 -20.39 -3.41
N PRO A 350 20.50 -19.75 -4.02
CA PRO A 350 21.50 -20.45 -4.81
C PRO A 350 22.34 -21.47 -4.05
N CYS A 351 22.53 -21.27 -2.75
CA CYS A 351 23.42 -22.07 -1.92
C CYS A 351 22.89 -22.33 -0.51
N VAL A 352 21.63 -21.94 -0.23
CA VAL A 352 21.03 -22.02 1.10
C VAL A 352 19.88 -22.98 1.08
N SER A 353 19.87 -23.91 2.03
CA SER A 353 18.66 -24.64 2.37
C SER A 353 17.83 -23.79 3.32
N VAL A 354 16.67 -23.33 2.87
CA VAL A 354 15.65 -22.71 3.74
C VAL A 354 14.61 -23.78 4.00
N PRO A 355 14.61 -24.52 5.13
CA PRO A 355 13.71 -25.65 5.30
C PRO A 355 12.25 -25.27 4.96
N PRO A 356 11.60 -25.97 4.02
CA PRO A 356 11.96 -27.26 3.41
C PRO A 356 12.77 -27.23 2.08
N ALA A 357 13.18 -26.06 1.60
CA ALA A 357 13.90 -25.83 0.35
C ALA A 357 15.34 -26.35 0.33
N LYS A 358 15.79 -26.78 -0.85
CA LYS A 358 17.16 -27.16 -1.19
C LYS A 358 17.88 -26.02 -1.92
N THR A 359 19.20 -26.11 -1.95
CA THR A 359 20.08 -25.31 -2.82
C THR A 359 19.56 -25.24 -4.25
N GLY A 360 19.42 -24.03 -4.78
CA GLY A 360 18.93 -23.75 -6.13
C GLY A 360 17.42 -23.55 -6.22
N ASP A 361 16.65 -23.78 -5.15
CA ASP A 361 15.21 -23.55 -5.15
C ASP A 361 14.87 -22.05 -5.17
N VAL A 362 13.69 -21.76 -5.70
CA VAL A 362 13.03 -20.46 -5.59
C VAL A 362 12.06 -20.51 -4.42
N VAL A 363 12.16 -19.53 -3.53
CA VAL A 363 11.34 -19.44 -2.33
C VAL A 363 10.49 -18.18 -2.39
N ALA A 364 9.20 -18.33 -2.15
CA ALA A 364 8.29 -17.22 -1.94
C ALA A 364 8.03 -16.99 -0.46
N ILE A 365 8.20 -15.75 -0.01
CA ILE A 365 7.98 -15.30 1.35
C ILE A 365 6.92 -14.19 1.29
N ASP A 366 5.87 -14.27 2.08
CA ASP A 366 4.89 -13.18 2.16
C ASP A 366 5.39 -12.01 3.04
N MET A 367 4.66 -10.90 3.02
CA MET A 367 4.99 -9.72 3.86
C MET A 367 4.85 -9.97 5.38
N SER A 368 4.43 -11.16 5.82
CA SER A 368 4.48 -11.57 7.23
C SER A 368 5.72 -12.39 7.59
N GLY A 369 6.61 -12.64 6.62
CA GLY A 369 7.81 -13.46 6.77
C GLY A 369 7.54 -14.96 6.67
N ARG A 370 6.36 -15.39 6.21
CA ARG A 370 6.02 -16.81 6.06
C ARG A 370 6.34 -17.30 4.67
N ILE A 371 6.99 -18.45 4.59
CA ILE A 371 7.20 -19.16 3.32
C ILE A 371 5.84 -19.62 2.79
N ARG A 372 5.50 -19.18 1.59
CA ARG A 372 4.26 -19.54 0.89
C ARG A 372 4.43 -20.81 0.09
N TRP A 373 5.52 -20.89 -0.66
CA TRP A 373 5.87 -22.05 -1.47
C TRP A 373 7.37 -22.09 -1.72
N THR A 374 7.81 -23.26 -2.15
CA THR A 374 9.16 -23.52 -2.62
C THR A 374 9.05 -24.25 -3.95
N ALA A 375 9.78 -23.78 -4.96
CA ALA A 375 9.77 -24.36 -6.30
C ALA A 375 11.19 -24.80 -6.68
N PRO A 376 11.40 -26.07 -7.05
CA PRO A 376 12.69 -26.51 -7.55
C PRO A 376 12.94 -25.92 -8.93
N THR A 377 14.12 -25.34 -9.16
CA THR A 377 14.51 -24.79 -10.47
C THR A 377 14.89 -25.87 -11.48
N GLN A 378 14.91 -27.15 -11.07
CA GLN A 378 15.32 -28.34 -11.84
C GLN A 378 16.75 -28.30 -12.40
N SER A 379 17.48 -27.20 -12.28
CA SER A 379 18.90 -27.10 -12.61
C SER A 379 19.74 -27.23 -11.35
N GLN A 380 20.75 -28.09 -11.35
CA GLN A 380 21.86 -28.01 -10.40
C GLN A 380 22.76 -26.80 -10.73
N ALA A 381 22.18 -25.60 -10.71
CA ALA A 381 22.90 -24.35 -10.93
C ALA A 381 23.80 -24.08 -9.72
N GLN A 382 24.96 -24.76 -9.65
CA GLN A 382 25.97 -24.50 -8.63
C GLN A 382 26.64 -23.13 -8.83
N ASP A 383 26.68 -22.62 -10.07
CA ASP A 383 27.24 -21.30 -10.40
C ASP A 383 26.12 -20.30 -10.74
N SER A 384 25.62 -19.62 -9.72
CA SER A 384 24.36 -18.87 -9.74
C SER A 384 24.51 -17.36 -9.64
N SER A 385 25.74 -16.84 -9.69
CA SER A 385 26.02 -15.39 -9.50
C SER A 385 25.30 -14.49 -10.51
N SER A 386 24.88 -15.04 -11.65
CA SER A 386 24.17 -14.31 -12.72
C SER A 386 22.68 -14.64 -12.82
N SER A 387 22.15 -15.51 -11.96
CA SER A 387 20.72 -15.83 -11.96
C SER A 387 19.91 -14.69 -11.34
N GLN A 388 18.83 -14.30 -12.00
CA GLN A 388 18.00 -13.17 -11.60
C GLN A 388 16.56 -13.59 -11.39
N VAL A 389 15.92 -13.00 -10.39
CA VAL A 389 14.47 -13.05 -10.20
C VAL A 389 13.94 -11.68 -10.55
N THR A 390 12.88 -11.65 -11.36
CA THR A 390 12.18 -10.42 -11.70
C THR A 390 10.70 -10.70 -11.61
N VAL A 391 9.96 -9.88 -10.86
CA VAL A 391 8.52 -9.99 -10.87
C VAL A 391 7.96 -9.14 -12.00
N VAL A 392 7.13 -9.73 -12.86
CA VAL A 392 6.55 -9.06 -14.01
C VAL A 392 5.31 -8.29 -13.60
N ASN A 393 4.39 -9.02 -12.95
CA ASN A 393 3.14 -8.50 -12.46
C ASN A 393 2.62 -9.41 -11.33
N ARG A 394 1.38 -9.20 -10.89
CA ARG A 394 0.76 -10.03 -9.84
C ARG A 394 0.61 -11.50 -10.24
N ASP A 395 0.67 -11.80 -11.53
CA ASP A 395 0.38 -13.11 -12.07
C ASP A 395 1.64 -13.86 -12.50
N ALA A 396 2.82 -13.24 -12.56
CA ALA A 396 4.00 -13.90 -13.08
C ALA A 396 5.29 -13.42 -12.42
N VAL A 397 6.09 -14.38 -11.94
CA VAL A 397 7.49 -14.19 -11.53
C VAL A 397 8.37 -14.88 -12.55
N VAL A 398 9.38 -14.18 -13.03
CA VAL A 398 10.37 -14.72 -13.95
C VAL A 398 11.65 -15.00 -13.20
N VAL A 399 12.18 -16.20 -13.38
CA VAL A 399 13.45 -16.65 -12.84
C VAL A 399 14.37 -16.96 -14.00
N SER A 400 15.34 -16.08 -14.21
CA SER A 400 16.43 -16.27 -15.16
C SER A 400 17.53 -17.09 -14.50
N LEU A 401 17.82 -18.25 -15.08
CA LEU A 401 18.86 -19.18 -14.62
C LEU A 401 20.01 -19.13 -15.61
N ALA A 402 20.95 -18.21 -15.38
CA ALA A 402 22.03 -17.92 -16.32
C ALA A 402 22.86 -19.16 -16.67
N SER A 403 23.25 -19.96 -15.68
CA SER A 403 24.04 -21.18 -15.91
C SER A 403 23.30 -22.25 -16.70
N ALA A 404 21.97 -22.26 -16.63
CA ALA A 404 21.12 -23.20 -17.35
C ALA A 404 20.65 -22.64 -18.70
N MET A 405 20.96 -21.38 -19.01
CA MET A 405 20.47 -20.65 -20.19
C MET A 405 18.95 -20.80 -20.35
N ARG A 406 18.23 -20.65 -19.24
CA ARG A 406 16.79 -20.92 -19.15
C ARG A 406 16.06 -19.83 -18.38
N ALA A 407 14.88 -19.47 -18.86
CA ALA A 407 13.91 -18.67 -18.12
C ALA A 407 12.78 -19.58 -17.65
N LEU A 408 12.45 -19.49 -16.37
CA LEU A 408 11.24 -20.08 -15.80
C LEU A 408 10.25 -18.97 -15.52
N VAL A 409 8.98 -19.18 -15.86
CA VAL A 409 7.92 -18.31 -15.39
C VAL A 409 7.04 -19.07 -14.43
N VAL A 410 6.97 -18.54 -13.23
CA VAL A 410 6.40 -19.16 -12.06
C VAL A 410 5.15 -18.39 -11.66
N ASP A 411 4.10 -19.13 -11.34
CA ASP A 411 2.88 -18.60 -10.74
C ASP A 411 3.20 -18.07 -9.33
N PRO A 412 3.03 -16.77 -9.05
CA PRO A 412 3.39 -16.19 -7.75
C PRO A 412 2.58 -16.71 -6.58
N ALA A 413 1.36 -17.22 -6.81
CA ALA A 413 0.50 -17.74 -5.76
C ALA A 413 0.86 -19.17 -5.35
N THR A 414 1.32 -19.99 -6.31
CA THR A 414 1.49 -21.44 -6.10
C THR A 414 2.93 -21.94 -6.22
N GLY A 415 3.82 -21.19 -6.88
CA GLY A 415 5.17 -21.66 -7.20
C GLY A 415 5.22 -22.62 -8.38
N HIS A 416 4.10 -22.91 -9.04
CA HIS A 416 4.09 -23.78 -10.21
C HIS A 416 4.72 -23.08 -11.42
N VAL A 417 5.65 -23.77 -12.08
CA VAL A 417 6.19 -23.33 -13.38
C VAL A 417 5.05 -23.40 -14.39
N ARG A 418 4.64 -22.23 -14.91
CA ARG A 418 3.61 -22.12 -15.94
C ARG A 418 4.16 -22.47 -17.30
N TRP A 419 5.34 -21.95 -17.60
CA TRP A 419 6.08 -22.25 -18.80
C TRP A 419 7.57 -21.99 -18.56
N ASN A 420 8.40 -22.54 -19.43
CA ASN A 420 9.81 -22.25 -19.49
C ASN A 420 10.21 -21.97 -20.93
N ALA A 421 11.30 -21.26 -21.09
CA ALA A 421 11.93 -21.06 -22.38
C ALA A 421 13.41 -21.32 -22.21
N ASP A 422 13.97 -22.15 -23.08
CA ASP A 422 15.41 -22.15 -23.30
C ASP A 422 15.72 -20.78 -23.85
N THR A 423 16.41 -19.99 -23.05
CA THR A 423 16.76 -18.65 -23.49
C THR A 423 17.83 -18.83 -24.54
N ASN A 424 18.86 -19.67 -24.33
CA ASN A 424 20.11 -19.69 -25.12
C ASN A 424 20.84 -18.34 -25.03
N THR A 425 20.42 -17.47 -24.09
CA THR A 425 20.59 -16.02 -24.21
C THR A 425 20.85 -15.35 -22.88
N GLU A 426 21.43 -14.15 -22.95
CA GLU A 426 22.09 -13.48 -21.83
C GLU A 426 21.14 -12.74 -20.88
N THR A 427 19.96 -12.28 -21.35
CA THR A 427 19.08 -11.45 -20.51
C THR A 427 17.58 -11.72 -20.69
N VAL A 428 16.89 -11.71 -19.55
CA VAL A 428 15.43 -11.82 -19.43
C VAL A 428 14.94 -10.61 -18.66
N GLN A 429 13.94 -9.91 -19.16
CA GLN A 429 13.37 -8.76 -18.48
C GLN A 429 11.84 -8.78 -18.46
N ALA A 430 11.27 -8.31 -17.36
CA ALA A 430 9.85 -8.00 -17.28
C ALA A 430 9.52 -6.74 -18.08
N VAL A 431 8.45 -6.77 -18.87
CA VAL A 431 8.02 -5.62 -19.69
C VAL A 431 6.50 -5.46 -19.63
N GLY A 432 6.04 -4.57 -18.74
CA GLY A 432 4.60 -4.41 -18.46
C GLY A 432 3.98 -5.75 -18.06
N ASP A 433 2.90 -6.16 -18.75
CA ASP A 433 2.25 -7.46 -18.52
C ASP A 433 2.92 -8.65 -19.23
N GLY A 434 4.06 -8.43 -19.88
CA GLY A 434 4.77 -9.42 -20.68
C GLY A 434 6.19 -9.70 -20.18
N VAL A 435 6.81 -10.69 -20.80
CA VAL A 435 8.23 -11.01 -20.63
C VAL A 435 8.94 -10.73 -21.94
N ALA A 436 9.98 -9.91 -21.90
CA ALA A 436 10.92 -9.79 -22.99
C ALA A 436 12.07 -10.79 -22.77
N LEU A 437 12.27 -11.66 -23.74
CA LEU A 437 13.42 -12.53 -23.82
C LEU A 437 14.34 -11.97 -24.89
N THR A 438 15.53 -11.51 -24.52
CA THR A 438 16.49 -10.98 -25.50
C THR A 438 17.40 -12.10 -25.93
N ALA A 439 17.52 -12.33 -27.24
CA ALA A 439 18.35 -13.39 -27.77
C ALA A 439 19.83 -13.00 -27.99
N THR A 440 20.76 -13.96 -28.01
CA THR A 440 22.20 -13.83 -28.26
C THR A 440 22.49 -13.30 -29.66
N ASN A 441 21.55 -13.47 -30.58
CA ASN A 441 21.56 -12.84 -31.90
C ASN A 441 20.86 -11.46 -31.92
N GLY A 442 20.61 -10.85 -30.76
CA GLY A 442 19.91 -9.57 -30.61
C GLY A 442 18.40 -9.58 -30.90
N ARG A 443 17.80 -10.74 -31.18
CA ARG A 443 16.35 -10.80 -31.38
C ARG A 443 15.61 -10.77 -30.05
N ILE A 444 14.75 -9.78 -29.83
CA ILE A 444 13.82 -9.81 -28.70
C ILE A 444 12.60 -10.64 -29.10
N ALA A 445 12.26 -11.62 -28.28
CA ALA A 445 10.98 -12.31 -28.32
C ALA A 445 10.14 -11.84 -27.13
N LEU A 446 9.06 -11.11 -27.43
CA LEU A 446 8.05 -10.78 -26.42
C LEU A 446 7.12 -11.97 -26.23
N ARG A 447 6.91 -12.39 -24.98
CA ARG A 447 5.99 -13.44 -24.61
C ARG A 447 4.99 -12.94 -23.59
N ASN A 448 3.78 -13.50 -23.63
CA ASN A 448 2.81 -13.29 -22.58
C ASN A 448 3.33 -13.92 -21.28
N ALA A 449 3.35 -13.18 -20.18
CA ALA A 449 3.90 -13.65 -18.91
C ALA A 449 3.11 -14.83 -18.32
N VAL A 450 1.81 -14.93 -18.62
CA VAL A 450 0.95 -16.01 -18.12
C VAL A 450 1.07 -17.26 -18.97
N THR A 451 0.93 -17.14 -20.30
CA THR A 451 0.78 -18.30 -21.20
C THR A 451 2.05 -18.70 -21.93
N GLY A 452 3.08 -17.84 -21.96
CA GLY A 452 4.30 -18.05 -22.74
C GLY A 452 4.12 -17.93 -24.25
N ALA A 453 2.89 -17.67 -24.72
CA ALA A 453 2.60 -17.46 -26.13
C ALA A 453 3.35 -16.23 -26.66
N PRO A 454 3.88 -16.26 -27.90
CA PRO A 454 4.45 -15.09 -28.54
C PRO A 454 3.44 -13.94 -28.53
N SER A 455 3.89 -12.75 -28.13
CA SER A 455 3.07 -11.53 -28.24
C SER A 455 2.93 -11.16 -29.71
N SER A 456 1.73 -10.75 -30.13
CA SER A 456 1.47 -10.19 -31.47
C SER A 456 2.23 -8.88 -31.72
N ALA A 457 2.59 -8.17 -30.65
CA ALA A 457 3.26 -6.88 -30.71
C ALA A 457 4.80 -7.01 -30.73
N GLN A 458 5.34 -7.93 -31.55
CA GLN A 458 6.80 -8.00 -31.72
C GLN A 458 7.29 -6.70 -32.36
N PRO A 459 8.39 -6.09 -31.85
CA PRO A 459 8.97 -4.95 -32.53
C PRO A 459 9.49 -5.38 -33.90
N PRO A 460 9.38 -4.52 -34.94
CA PRO A 460 9.93 -4.79 -36.25
C PRO A 460 11.40 -5.21 -36.14
N ALA A 461 11.81 -6.22 -36.90
CA ALA A 461 13.18 -6.72 -36.87
C ALA A 461 14.22 -5.61 -37.17
N GLU A 462 13.85 -4.61 -37.97
CA GLU A 462 14.67 -3.46 -38.32
C GLU A 462 15.02 -2.55 -37.12
N LEU A 463 14.20 -2.58 -36.06
CA LEU A 463 14.49 -1.83 -34.85
C LEU A 463 15.53 -2.52 -33.97
N MET A 464 15.92 -3.77 -34.27
CA MET A 464 16.60 -4.68 -33.34
C MET A 464 18.01 -5.01 -33.86
N PRO A 465 18.99 -4.13 -33.65
CA PRO A 465 20.36 -4.43 -34.01
C PRO A 465 20.88 -5.59 -33.17
N THR A 466 21.67 -6.45 -33.81
CA THR A 466 22.32 -7.59 -33.19
C THR A 466 23.16 -7.13 -31.98
N GLY A 467 22.92 -7.71 -30.80
CA GLY A 467 23.66 -7.38 -29.58
C GLY A 467 23.10 -6.21 -28.75
N ALA A 468 21.91 -5.68 -29.09
CA ALA A 468 21.32 -4.61 -28.31
C ALA A 468 20.83 -5.08 -26.93
N SER A 469 21.24 -4.37 -25.88
CA SER A 469 20.58 -4.44 -24.58
C SER A 469 19.24 -3.72 -24.64
N VAL A 470 18.27 -4.26 -23.92
CA VAL A 470 16.89 -3.78 -23.94
C VAL A 470 16.54 -3.36 -22.53
N ALA A 471 15.90 -2.21 -22.40
CA ALA A 471 15.13 -1.88 -21.22
C ALA A 471 13.77 -1.43 -21.69
N ALA A 472 12.70 -1.85 -21.01
CA ALA A 472 11.37 -1.49 -21.46
C ALA A 472 10.48 -1.00 -20.33
N ALA A 473 9.62 -0.05 -20.66
CA ALA A 473 8.63 0.52 -19.77
C ALA A 473 7.33 0.76 -20.53
N THR A 474 6.23 0.99 -19.80
CA THR A 474 4.98 1.43 -20.41
C THR A 474 4.84 2.94 -20.23
N ILE A 475 4.74 3.70 -21.31
CA ILE A 475 4.58 5.16 -21.33
C ILE A 475 3.20 5.47 -21.94
N ASN A 476 2.30 6.07 -21.17
CA ASN A 476 0.96 6.46 -21.64
C ASN A 476 0.17 5.32 -22.34
N GLY A 477 0.34 4.08 -21.89
CA GLY A 477 -0.28 2.88 -22.48
C GLY A 477 0.45 2.29 -23.70
N ALA A 478 1.47 2.96 -24.24
CA ALA A 478 2.40 2.41 -25.23
C ALA A 478 3.62 1.77 -24.54
N ARG A 479 4.31 0.85 -25.21
CA ARG A 479 5.53 0.21 -24.70
C ARG A 479 6.72 0.94 -25.27
N ALA A 480 7.54 1.51 -24.41
CA ALA A 480 8.83 2.06 -24.81
C ALA A 480 9.91 1.02 -24.58
N TYR A 481 10.79 0.90 -25.56
CA TYR A 481 11.97 0.05 -25.55
C TYR A 481 13.19 0.95 -25.75
N ILE A 482 14.10 0.98 -24.79
CA ILE A 482 15.47 1.40 -25.09
C ILE A 482 16.09 0.28 -25.90
N LEU A 483 16.54 0.62 -27.10
CA LEU A 483 17.30 -0.26 -27.98
C LEU A 483 18.73 0.28 -27.97
N LEU A 484 19.60 -0.42 -27.24
CA LEU A 484 20.99 -0.04 -27.06
C LEU A 484 21.81 -0.63 -28.22
N ASP A 485 21.72 -0.01 -29.39
CA ASP A 485 22.65 -0.27 -30.49
C ASP A 485 23.98 0.40 -30.14
N GLY A 486 25.01 -0.36 -29.76
CA GLY A 486 26.17 0.14 -28.99
C GLY A 486 26.76 1.48 -29.43
N ASP A 487 26.78 1.78 -30.73
CA ASP A 487 27.29 3.05 -31.28
C ASP A 487 26.23 4.14 -31.48
N HIS A 488 24.96 3.78 -31.55
CA HIS A 488 23.82 4.66 -31.82
C HIS A 488 22.60 4.29 -30.94
N PRO A 489 22.72 4.42 -29.61
CA PRO A 489 21.65 4.04 -28.70
C PRO A 489 20.42 4.89 -28.97
N ARG A 490 19.26 4.24 -29.00
CA ARG A 490 17.99 4.87 -29.33
C ARG A 490 16.90 4.42 -28.37
N LEU A 491 16.09 5.35 -27.90
CA LEU A 491 14.81 5.03 -27.29
C LEU A 491 13.79 4.86 -28.42
N ALA A 492 13.33 3.64 -28.68
CA ALA A 492 12.23 3.37 -29.59
C ALA A 492 10.92 3.25 -28.82
N VAL A 493 9.89 3.95 -29.25
CA VAL A 493 8.54 3.81 -28.70
C VAL A 493 7.73 2.96 -29.65
N VAL A 494 7.07 1.93 -29.14
CA VAL A 494 6.34 0.93 -29.90
C VAL A 494 4.93 0.79 -29.35
N ASP A 495 3.96 0.70 -30.24
CA ASP A 495 2.57 0.48 -29.88
C ASP A 495 2.39 -0.92 -29.26
N THR A 496 1.75 -0.98 -28.09
CA THR A 496 1.55 -2.22 -27.33
C THR A 496 0.64 -3.22 -28.01
N ALA A 497 -0.32 -2.75 -28.80
CA ALA A 497 -1.33 -3.59 -29.42
C ALA A 497 -0.82 -4.18 -30.74
N THR A 498 -0.15 -3.36 -31.54
CA THR A 498 0.22 -3.66 -32.92
C THR A 498 1.70 -3.99 -33.10
N GLY A 499 2.57 -3.63 -32.15
CA GLY A 499 4.02 -3.70 -32.32
C GLY A 499 4.56 -2.65 -33.30
N ARG A 500 3.74 -1.73 -33.80
CA ARG A 500 4.18 -0.69 -34.74
C ARG A 500 5.08 0.33 -34.04
N ALA A 501 6.17 0.72 -34.70
CA ALA A 501 7.02 1.82 -34.24
C ALA A 501 6.20 3.13 -34.22
N LEU A 502 6.13 3.78 -33.07
CA LEU A 502 5.51 5.09 -32.89
C LEU A 502 6.53 6.23 -33.05
N GLY A 503 7.81 5.96 -32.75
CA GLY A 503 8.88 6.92 -32.95
C GLY A 503 10.19 6.43 -32.35
N SER A 504 11.28 7.16 -32.59
CA SER A 504 12.58 6.89 -31.97
C SER A 504 13.31 8.19 -31.62
N TYR A 505 14.00 8.17 -30.48
CA TYR A 505 14.82 9.26 -29.99
C TYR A 505 16.27 8.79 -29.88
N ALA A 506 17.20 9.47 -30.55
CA ALA A 506 18.63 9.16 -30.45
C ALA A 506 19.16 9.61 -29.08
N LEU A 507 19.69 8.68 -28.31
CA LEU A 507 20.35 8.99 -27.05
C LEU A 507 21.79 9.47 -27.35
N PRO A 508 22.28 10.48 -26.60
CA PRO A 508 23.66 10.94 -26.78
C PRO A 508 24.67 9.87 -26.32
N GLY A 509 25.76 9.72 -27.08
CA GLY A 509 26.90 8.86 -26.73
C GLY A 509 26.71 7.38 -27.06
N LYS A 510 27.62 6.53 -26.58
CA LYS A 510 27.47 5.06 -26.64
C LYS A 510 26.77 4.61 -25.36
N VAL A 511 25.89 3.63 -25.40
CA VAL A 511 25.22 3.18 -24.17
C VAL A 511 25.30 1.67 -24.04
N SER A 512 25.83 1.20 -22.91
CA SER A 512 26.01 -0.22 -22.58
C SER A 512 24.82 -0.82 -21.85
N SER A 513 24.11 -0.02 -21.04
CA SER A 513 22.94 -0.44 -20.27
C SER A 513 22.04 0.76 -19.98
N GLY A 514 20.77 0.53 -19.60
CA GLY A 514 19.89 1.63 -19.23
C GLY A 514 18.57 1.20 -18.62
N THR A 515 17.80 2.18 -18.13
CA THR A 515 16.45 2.01 -17.58
C THR A 515 15.54 3.13 -18.06
N VAL A 516 14.24 2.87 -18.14
CA VAL A 516 13.20 3.85 -18.45
C VAL A 516 12.21 3.90 -17.30
N GLN A 517 11.89 5.10 -16.83
CA GLN A 517 10.88 5.32 -15.80
C GLN A 517 9.91 6.41 -16.25
N PRO A 518 8.62 6.09 -16.48
CA PRO A 518 7.61 7.10 -16.77
C PRO A 518 7.27 7.90 -15.52
N THR A 519 6.97 9.19 -15.69
CA THR A 519 6.42 10.06 -14.63
C THR A 519 4.91 10.22 -14.80
N SER A 520 4.22 10.58 -13.72
CA SER A 520 2.80 10.91 -13.75
C SER A 520 2.47 12.17 -14.57
N THR A 521 3.47 12.96 -14.95
CA THR A 521 3.32 14.19 -15.74
C THR A 521 3.44 13.97 -17.25
N GLY A 522 3.62 12.72 -17.68
CA GLY A 522 3.87 12.36 -19.08
C GLY A 522 5.33 12.51 -19.50
N THR A 523 6.21 13.03 -18.65
CA THR A 523 7.67 13.00 -18.85
C THR A 523 8.18 11.57 -18.61
N THR A 524 9.22 11.18 -19.31
CA THR A 524 9.91 9.89 -19.16
C THR A 524 11.37 10.13 -18.84
N VAL A 525 11.87 9.49 -17.79
CA VAL A 525 13.28 9.54 -17.41
C VAL A 525 14.00 8.32 -17.96
N VAL A 526 15.06 8.56 -18.73
CA VAL A 526 15.95 7.54 -19.26
C VAL A 526 17.29 7.64 -18.54
N THR A 527 17.70 6.56 -17.89
CA THR A 527 19.05 6.42 -17.33
C THR A 527 19.85 5.52 -18.27
N ALA A 528 21.01 5.94 -18.73
CA ALA A 528 21.77 5.27 -19.77
C ALA A 528 23.27 5.30 -19.44
N GLN A 529 23.89 4.14 -19.21
CA GLN A 529 25.31 4.03 -18.91
C GLN A 529 26.14 4.17 -20.19
N ASN A 530 26.98 5.19 -20.26
CA ASN A 530 27.88 5.50 -21.38
C ASN A 530 29.35 5.42 -20.91
N GLY A 531 29.92 4.21 -21.02
CA GLY A 531 31.31 3.95 -20.62
C GLY A 531 31.52 4.22 -19.12
N SER A 532 32.29 5.27 -18.80
CA SER A 532 32.57 5.69 -17.43
C SER A 532 31.58 6.71 -16.86
N SER A 533 30.47 6.97 -17.57
CA SER A 533 29.46 7.94 -17.16
C SER A 533 28.06 7.34 -17.28
N THR A 534 27.09 7.92 -16.61
CA THR A 534 25.67 7.61 -16.78
C THR A 534 24.93 8.88 -17.14
N LEU A 535 24.20 8.85 -18.24
CA LEU A 535 23.37 9.94 -18.74
C LEU A 535 21.95 9.76 -18.24
N ILE A 536 21.42 10.78 -17.56
CA ILE A 536 20.04 10.82 -17.10
C ILE A 536 19.32 11.89 -17.92
N THR A 537 18.37 11.48 -18.76
CA THR A 537 17.65 12.36 -19.69
C THR A 537 16.15 12.31 -19.42
N ALA A 538 15.53 13.47 -19.22
CA ALA A 538 14.08 13.60 -19.19
C ALA A 538 13.55 13.93 -20.59
N ILE A 539 12.61 13.15 -21.08
CA ILE A 539 12.01 13.25 -22.42
C ILE A 539 10.51 13.44 -22.27
N ARG A 540 9.92 14.37 -23.03
CA ARG A 540 8.46 14.56 -23.05
C ARG A 540 7.80 13.82 -24.20
#